data_AF-A0A936UHX2-F1
#
_entry.id   AF-A0A936UHX2-F1
#
_cell.length_a   1.000
_cell.length_b   1.000
_cell.length_c   1.000
_cell.angle_alpha   90.00
_cell.angle_beta   90.00
_cell.angle_gamma   90.00
#
_symmetry.space_group_name_H-M   'P 1'
#
loop_
_entity.id
_entity.type
_entity.pdbx_description
1 polymer ?
#
loop_
_entity_poly.entity_id
_entity_poly.type
_entity_poly.pdbx_seq_one_letter_code
_entity_poly.pdbx_strand_id
1 'polypeptide(L)'
;MVSLIDKNIFKDNPVTEIYYCIIELFNQGEEEKYYFRIKEILKHLKDSLHFDDLCEIYINLTNYCNRKITSGITMFKNEKFELYKEENELKLYVVNGFMHPVYYKNLVILALSLDEYEWVKEFIVTYKNDLPDESKNNIYMYCMALYEFDMKQFEKSLEFLSKIKYDELYLKYDSKILQLMIYYETGAEESLISSLEAYRHFLSNNKLLPENKKELYTNFYKFFNKLFIYRSKQNKFELERLKLSINNDTKIYNKDWIIRKIDELI
;
A
#
# COMPACT_ATOMS: atom_id res chain seq x y z
N MET A 1 -11.05 31.25 -0.20
CA MET A 1 -10.08 32.09 0.54
C MET A 1 -8.70 32.17 -0.16
N VAL A 2 -8.50 31.56 -1.34
CA VAL A 2 -7.22 31.60 -2.10
C VAL A 2 -7.26 32.59 -3.29
N SER A 3 -8.40 33.22 -3.57
CA SER A 3 -8.57 34.14 -4.72
C SER A 3 -7.91 35.53 -4.56
N LEU A 4 -7.06 35.71 -3.55
CA LEU A 4 -6.52 37.02 -3.15
C LEU A 4 -4.99 37.10 -3.18
N ILE A 5 -4.28 36.04 -3.57
CA ILE A 5 -2.82 36.10 -3.63
C ILE A 5 -2.37 36.30 -5.08
N ASP A 6 -1.72 37.44 -5.32
CA ASP A 6 -1.24 37.86 -6.64
C ASP A 6 -0.16 36.89 -7.15
N LYS A 7 -0.40 36.30 -8.34
CA LYS A 7 0.46 35.29 -8.97
C LYS A 7 1.89 35.79 -9.21
N ASN A 8 2.11 37.10 -9.22
CA ASN A 8 3.43 37.68 -9.46
C ASN A 8 4.31 37.77 -8.20
N ILE A 9 3.76 37.67 -6.99
CA ILE A 9 4.54 37.75 -5.74
C ILE A 9 5.41 36.50 -5.52
N PHE A 10 5.01 35.36 -6.11
CA PHE A 10 5.63 34.06 -5.88
C PHE A 10 6.82 33.74 -6.79
N LYS A 11 7.05 34.53 -7.85
CA LYS A 11 8.05 34.19 -8.88
C LYS A 11 9.49 34.40 -8.46
N ASP A 12 9.74 35.20 -7.41
CA ASP A 12 11.09 35.59 -7.02
C ASP A 12 11.70 34.69 -5.93
N ASN A 13 10.91 33.76 -5.36
CA ASN A 13 11.40 32.80 -4.37
C ASN A 13 10.87 31.39 -4.68
N PRO A 14 11.74 30.45 -5.11
CA PRO A 14 11.35 29.09 -5.44
C PRO A 14 10.68 28.30 -4.32
N VAL A 15 11.01 28.57 -3.04
CA VAL A 15 10.36 27.93 -1.89
C VAL A 15 8.90 28.38 -1.82
N THR A 16 8.65 29.67 -2.02
CA THR A 16 7.29 30.20 -2.05
C THR A 16 6.49 29.68 -3.24
N GLU A 17 7.15 29.45 -4.38
CA GLU A 17 6.55 28.78 -5.54
C GLU A 17 6.14 27.32 -5.22
N ILE A 18 6.97 26.57 -4.47
CA ILE A 18 6.60 25.21 -4.01
C ILE A 18 5.33 25.25 -3.16
N TYR A 19 5.27 26.12 -2.15
CA TYR A 19 4.09 26.21 -1.27
C TYR A 19 2.84 26.68 -2.04
N TYR A 20 2.99 27.57 -3.01
CA TYR A 20 1.89 27.92 -3.92
C TYR A 20 1.40 26.68 -4.70
N CYS A 21 2.31 25.91 -5.29
CA CYS A 21 1.95 24.68 -6.01
C CYS A 21 1.27 23.67 -5.07
N ILE A 22 1.76 23.51 -3.83
CA ILE A 22 1.14 22.62 -2.83
C ILE A 22 -0.30 23.03 -2.55
N ILE A 23 -0.57 24.32 -2.36
CA ILE A 23 -1.95 24.82 -2.16
C ILE A 23 -2.82 24.48 -3.39
N GLU A 24 -2.30 24.66 -4.60
CA GLU A 24 -3.02 24.33 -5.83
C GLU A 24 -3.30 22.82 -5.99
N LEU A 25 -2.48 21.93 -5.39
CA LEU A 25 -2.77 20.48 -5.34
C LEU A 25 -4.00 20.14 -4.49
N PHE A 26 -4.50 21.07 -3.65
CA PHE A 26 -5.74 20.92 -2.88
C PHE A 26 -6.93 21.66 -3.49
N ASN A 27 -6.72 22.50 -4.51
CA ASN A 27 -7.78 23.24 -5.19
C ASN A 27 -8.55 22.35 -6.19
N GLN A 28 -9.75 22.79 -6.55
CA GLN A 28 -10.59 22.09 -7.53
C GLN A 28 -9.86 21.94 -8.87
N GLY A 29 -9.60 20.70 -9.27
CA GLY A 29 -8.94 20.35 -10.54
C GLY A 29 -7.72 19.46 -10.36
N GLU A 30 -7.05 19.48 -9.19
CA GLU A 30 -5.88 18.65 -8.88
C GLU A 30 -4.92 18.49 -10.07
N GLU A 31 -4.55 19.61 -10.71
CA GLU A 31 -3.83 19.57 -11.98
C GLU A 31 -2.40 19.04 -11.79
N GLU A 32 -2.05 18.04 -12.59
CA GLU A 32 -0.75 17.35 -12.51
C GLU A 32 0.44 18.28 -12.77
N LYS A 33 0.22 19.40 -13.48
CA LYS A 33 1.24 20.41 -13.75
C LYS A 33 1.89 20.95 -12.46
N TYR A 34 1.11 21.13 -11.39
CA TYR A 34 1.65 21.67 -10.12
C TYR A 34 2.51 20.63 -9.41
N TYR A 35 2.14 19.35 -9.50
CA TYR A 35 2.93 18.25 -8.96
C TYR A 35 4.28 18.16 -9.66
N PHE A 36 4.28 18.14 -10.99
CA PHE A 36 5.51 18.09 -11.78
C PHE A 36 6.35 19.35 -11.63
N ARG A 37 5.73 20.52 -11.43
CA ARG A 37 6.44 21.77 -11.16
C ARG A 37 7.19 21.73 -9.83
N ILE A 38 6.59 21.20 -8.76
CA ILE A 38 7.29 21.02 -7.48
C ILE A 38 8.51 20.09 -7.68
N LYS A 39 8.34 18.96 -8.36
CA LYS A 39 9.45 18.03 -8.65
C LYS A 39 10.57 18.70 -9.45
N GLU A 40 10.24 19.53 -10.43
CA GLU A 40 11.21 20.29 -11.21
C GLU A 40 12.02 21.24 -10.31
N ILE A 41 11.35 21.99 -9.43
CA ILE A 41 12.02 22.93 -8.51
C ILE A 41 12.93 22.16 -7.53
N LEU A 42 12.46 21.03 -6.98
CA LEU A 42 13.21 20.22 -6.03
C LEU A 42 14.54 19.69 -6.61
N LYS A 43 14.62 19.40 -7.92
CA LYS A 43 15.87 18.97 -8.57
C LYS A 43 17.02 19.97 -8.36
N HIS A 44 16.70 21.25 -8.19
CA HIS A 44 17.69 22.32 -8.05
C HIS A 44 17.87 22.81 -6.62
N LEU A 45 16.93 22.53 -5.72
CA LEU A 45 16.90 23.13 -4.38
C LEU A 45 16.93 22.14 -3.23
N LYS A 46 16.77 20.84 -3.49
CA LYS A 46 16.66 19.84 -2.43
C LYS A 46 17.77 19.94 -1.37
N ASP A 47 19.02 20.19 -1.79
CA ASP A 47 20.17 20.22 -0.88
C ASP A 47 20.28 21.54 -0.07
N SER A 48 19.47 22.54 -0.43
CA SER A 48 19.45 23.86 0.22
C SER A 48 18.26 24.07 1.16
N LEU A 49 17.27 23.19 1.11
CA LEU A 49 16.06 23.27 1.92
C LEU A 49 16.30 22.73 3.33
N HIS A 50 15.57 23.28 4.30
CA HIS A 50 15.57 22.73 5.64
C HIS A 50 14.94 21.32 5.64
N PHE A 51 15.39 20.45 6.53
CA PHE A 51 14.90 19.07 6.61
C PHE A 51 13.38 19.01 6.82
N ASP A 52 12.84 19.87 7.69
CA ASP A 52 11.39 19.92 7.95
C ASP A 52 10.58 20.33 6.72
N ASP A 53 11.09 21.28 5.93
CA ASP A 53 10.44 21.72 4.68
C ASP A 53 10.42 20.57 3.67
N LEU A 54 11.54 19.84 3.52
CA LEU A 54 11.59 18.65 2.66
C LEU A 54 10.57 17.62 3.10
N CYS A 55 10.52 17.27 4.39
CA CYS A 55 9.52 16.34 4.93
C CYS A 55 8.10 16.78 4.56
N GLU A 56 7.75 18.05 4.77
CA GLU A 56 6.43 18.58 4.44
C GLU A 56 6.13 18.48 2.93
N ILE A 57 7.07 18.85 2.08
CA ILE A 57 6.91 18.81 0.62
C ILE A 57 6.69 17.37 0.14
N TYR A 58 7.52 16.43 0.58
CA TYR A 58 7.41 15.02 0.18
C TYR A 58 6.13 14.37 0.70
N ILE A 59 5.68 14.70 1.91
CA ILE A 59 4.37 14.26 2.43
C ILE A 59 3.24 14.73 1.49
N ASN A 60 3.26 15.99 1.06
CA ASN A 60 2.24 16.54 0.16
C ASN A 60 2.26 15.85 -1.22
N LEU A 61 3.45 15.62 -1.79
CA LEU A 61 3.61 14.91 -3.07
C LEU A 61 3.14 13.45 -2.98
N THR A 62 3.51 12.73 -1.92
CA THR A 62 3.09 11.35 -1.67
C THR A 62 1.57 11.26 -1.47
N ASN A 63 0.98 12.22 -0.74
CA ASN A 63 -0.46 12.31 -0.55
C ASN A 63 -1.21 12.58 -1.86
N TYR A 64 -0.66 13.43 -2.73
CA TYR A 64 -1.21 13.66 -4.07
C TYR A 64 -1.20 12.37 -4.90
N CYS A 65 -0.08 11.65 -4.90
CA CYS A 65 0.01 10.35 -5.59
C CYS A 65 -1.03 9.36 -5.05
N ASN A 66 -1.23 9.29 -3.73
CA ASN A 66 -2.26 8.42 -3.14
C ASN A 66 -3.67 8.75 -3.67
N ARG A 67 -4.02 10.03 -3.82
CA ARG A 67 -5.33 10.44 -4.36
C ARG A 67 -5.50 10.01 -5.80
N LYS A 68 -4.48 10.23 -6.66
CA LYS A 68 -4.47 9.82 -8.07
C LYS A 68 -4.54 8.31 -8.27
N ILE A 69 -3.80 7.54 -7.46
CA ILE A 69 -3.86 6.08 -7.46
C ILE A 69 -5.27 5.61 -7.07
N THR A 70 -5.86 6.22 -6.04
CA THR A 70 -7.22 5.90 -5.59
C THR A 70 -8.28 6.23 -6.65
N SER A 71 -8.07 7.29 -7.45
CA SER A 71 -8.94 7.61 -8.59
C SER A 71 -8.67 6.76 -9.84
N GLY A 72 -7.79 5.76 -9.75
CA GLY A 72 -7.51 4.81 -10.83
C GLY A 72 -6.40 5.22 -11.80
N ILE A 73 -5.68 6.31 -11.55
CA ILE A 73 -4.57 6.77 -12.41
C ILE A 73 -3.29 6.06 -11.98
N THR A 74 -3.05 4.87 -12.54
CA THR A 74 -2.00 3.93 -12.09
C THR A 74 -0.57 4.41 -12.34
N MET A 75 -0.35 5.34 -13.30
CA MET A 75 0.97 5.93 -13.53
C MET A 75 1.58 6.52 -12.26
N PHE A 76 0.75 7.06 -11.36
CA PHE A 76 1.21 7.63 -10.09
C PHE A 76 1.77 6.60 -9.10
N LYS A 77 1.62 5.29 -9.35
CA LYS A 77 2.36 4.26 -8.59
C LYS A 77 3.87 4.42 -8.80
N ASN A 78 4.32 4.58 -10.05
CA ASN A 78 5.72 4.82 -10.38
C ASN A 78 6.22 6.14 -9.77
N GLU A 79 5.46 7.22 -9.96
CA GLU A 79 5.81 8.53 -9.39
C GLU A 79 5.97 8.46 -7.86
N LYS A 80 5.07 7.76 -7.17
CA LYS A 80 5.16 7.54 -5.71
C LYS A 80 6.38 6.70 -5.33
N PHE A 81 6.73 5.70 -6.13
CA PHE A 81 7.90 4.87 -5.87
C PHE A 81 9.21 5.65 -6.02
N GLU A 82 9.32 6.51 -7.03
CA GLU A 82 10.46 7.44 -7.15
C GLU A 82 10.58 8.36 -5.94
N LEU A 83 9.47 8.94 -5.47
CA LEU A 83 9.48 9.76 -4.25
C LEU A 83 9.96 8.98 -3.02
N TYR A 84 9.50 7.73 -2.85
CA TYR A 84 9.95 6.89 -1.74
C TYR A 84 11.45 6.53 -1.82
N LYS A 85 12.01 6.33 -3.02
CA LYS A 85 13.46 6.15 -3.17
C LYS A 85 14.22 7.40 -2.73
N GLU A 86 13.78 8.58 -3.16
CA GLU A 86 14.37 9.86 -2.74
C GLU A 86 14.23 10.11 -1.23
N GLU A 87 13.05 9.87 -0.65
CA GLU A 87 12.83 9.96 0.80
C GLU A 87 13.75 9.03 1.58
N ASN A 88 14.04 7.83 1.05
CA ASN A 88 14.95 6.88 1.66
C ASN A 88 16.41 7.31 1.61
N GLU A 89 16.86 7.84 0.47
CA GLU A 89 18.22 8.38 0.32
C GLU A 89 18.44 9.57 1.27
N LEU A 90 17.44 10.44 1.39
CA LEU A 90 17.46 11.64 2.24
C LEU A 90 17.10 11.37 3.70
N LYS A 91 16.67 10.14 4.05
CA LYS A 91 16.19 9.73 5.37
C LYS A 91 15.03 10.58 5.90
N LEU A 92 14.14 11.04 5.01
CA LEU A 92 12.95 11.84 5.36
C LEU A 92 11.88 11.01 6.11
N TYR A 93 11.99 9.67 6.06
CA TYR A 93 11.08 8.74 6.75
C TYR A 93 11.27 8.67 8.27
N VAL A 94 12.34 9.28 8.79
CA VAL A 94 12.79 9.09 10.17
C VAL A 94 11.93 9.89 11.13
N VAL A 95 11.19 9.19 11.99
CA VAL A 95 10.49 9.78 13.16
C VAL A 95 11.18 9.26 14.41
N ASN A 96 11.75 10.15 15.23
CA ASN A 96 12.50 9.79 16.45
C ASN A 96 13.66 8.80 16.21
N GLY A 97 14.34 8.88 15.06
CA GLY A 97 15.47 8.01 14.74
C GLY A 97 15.10 6.67 14.09
N PHE A 98 13.81 6.37 13.90
CA PHE A 98 13.34 5.12 13.32
C PHE A 98 12.40 5.32 12.12
N MET A 99 12.43 4.36 11.20
CA MET A 99 11.45 4.21 10.14
C MET A 99 10.15 3.63 10.69
N HIS A 100 9.03 4.29 10.41
CA HIS A 100 7.73 3.79 10.85
C HIS A 100 7.37 2.45 10.16
N PRO A 101 6.92 1.40 10.87
CA PRO A 101 6.63 0.08 10.28
C PRO A 101 5.61 0.11 9.12
N VAL A 102 4.63 1.00 9.20
CA VAL A 102 3.64 1.19 8.12
C VAL A 102 4.28 1.76 6.86
N TYR A 103 5.26 2.66 6.98
CA TYR A 103 5.99 3.21 5.83
C TYR A 103 6.77 2.09 5.13
N TYR A 104 7.57 1.35 5.90
CA TYR A 104 8.35 0.22 5.44
C TYR A 104 7.50 -0.80 4.68
N LYS A 105 6.38 -1.23 5.28
CA LYS A 105 5.44 -2.18 4.66
C LYS A 105 4.82 -1.63 3.38
N ASN A 106 4.36 -0.38 3.39
CA ASN A 106 3.67 0.20 2.24
C ASN A 106 4.61 0.38 1.04
N LEU A 107 5.89 0.69 1.29
CA LEU A 107 6.89 0.77 0.24
C LEU A 107 7.18 -0.60 -0.37
N VAL A 108 7.34 -1.64 0.45
CA VAL A 108 7.46 -3.03 -0.04
C VAL A 108 6.27 -3.40 -0.92
N ILE A 109 5.04 -3.16 -0.46
CA ILE A 109 3.82 -3.45 -1.23
C ILE A 109 3.78 -2.67 -2.56
N LEU A 110 4.15 -1.39 -2.54
CA LEU A 110 4.15 -0.55 -3.73
C LEU A 110 5.16 -1.07 -4.76
N ALA A 111 6.39 -1.32 -4.35
CA ALA A 111 7.47 -1.78 -5.22
C ALA A 111 7.20 -3.18 -5.78
N LEU A 112 6.65 -4.09 -4.96
CA LEU A 112 6.17 -5.39 -5.42
C LEU A 112 5.09 -5.25 -6.50
N SER A 113 4.14 -4.30 -6.34
CA SER A 113 3.09 -4.05 -7.34
C SER A 113 3.59 -3.44 -8.66
N LEU A 114 4.86 -3.01 -8.69
CA LEU A 114 5.58 -2.50 -9.86
C LEU A 114 6.60 -3.52 -10.39
N ASP A 115 6.59 -4.75 -9.89
CA ASP A 115 7.52 -5.82 -10.26
C ASP A 115 9.01 -5.51 -9.95
N GLU A 116 9.29 -4.61 -9.00
CA GLU A 116 10.65 -4.17 -8.59
C GLU A 116 11.29 -5.14 -7.57
N TYR A 117 11.36 -6.42 -7.93
CA TYR A 117 11.69 -7.51 -6.99
C TYR A 117 13.10 -7.41 -6.40
N GLU A 118 14.12 -7.14 -7.22
CA GLU A 118 15.49 -7.00 -6.77
C GLU A 118 15.62 -5.85 -5.75
N TRP A 119 15.01 -4.71 -6.07
CA TRP A 119 15.00 -3.54 -5.21
C TRP A 119 14.31 -3.85 -3.88
N VAL A 120 13.15 -4.53 -3.90
CA VAL A 120 12.41 -4.91 -2.69
C VAL A 120 13.27 -5.76 -1.76
N LYS A 121 13.96 -6.76 -2.30
CA LYS A 121 14.81 -7.65 -1.51
C LYS A 121 15.96 -6.89 -0.86
N GLU A 122 16.62 -6.00 -1.60
CA GLU A 122 17.68 -5.15 -1.08
C GLU A 122 17.15 -4.21 0.00
N PHE A 123 16.05 -3.50 -0.27
CA PHE A 123 15.41 -2.61 0.67
C PHE A 123 15.08 -3.30 2.01
N ILE A 124 14.46 -4.48 1.94
CA ILE A 124 14.06 -5.23 3.13
C ILE A 124 15.27 -5.61 4.00
N VAL A 125 16.39 -5.98 3.38
CA VAL A 125 17.58 -6.39 4.14
C VAL A 125 18.33 -5.17 4.69
N THR A 126 18.46 -4.11 3.88
CA THR A 126 19.23 -2.90 4.21
C THR A 126 18.55 -2.09 5.31
N TYR A 127 17.26 -1.83 5.20
CA TYR A 127 16.53 -0.92 6.09
C TYR A 127 15.89 -1.62 7.31
N LYS A 128 16.05 -2.95 7.47
CA LYS A 128 15.48 -3.66 8.64
C LYS A 128 15.94 -3.08 9.98
N ASN A 129 17.16 -2.54 10.02
CA ASN A 129 17.75 -2.04 11.26
C ASN A 129 17.26 -0.63 11.62
N ASP A 130 16.59 0.05 10.70
CA ASP A 130 16.01 1.37 10.92
C ASP A 130 14.61 1.25 11.55
N LEU A 131 14.05 0.04 11.67
CA LEU A 131 12.77 -0.21 12.31
C LEU A 131 12.89 -0.23 13.85
N PRO A 132 11.84 0.19 14.58
CA PRO A 132 11.80 0.10 16.04
C PRO A 132 11.88 -1.36 16.51
N ASP A 133 12.74 -1.66 17.50
CA ASP A 133 13.03 -3.03 17.94
C ASP A 133 11.78 -3.85 18.30
N GLU A 134 10.76 -3.21 18.90
CA GLU A 134 9.50 -3.85 19.30
C GLU A 134 8.72 -4.45 18.11
N SER A 135 8.81 -3.81 16.94
CA SER A 135 8.02 -4.17 15.75
C SER A 135 8.88 -4.75 14.63
N LYS A 136 10.19 -4.50 14.67
CA LYS A 136 11.18 -4.83 13.65
C LYS A 136 11.10 -6.26 13.16
N ASN A 137 11.11 -7.24 14.08
CA ASN A 137 11.09 -8.64 13.68
C ASN A 137 9.77 -9.01 12.98
N ASN A 138 8.63 -8.61 13.54
CA ASN A 138 7.33 -8.97 13.00
C ASN A 138 7.09 -8.34 11.61
N ILE A 139 7.41 -7.06 11.44
CA ILE A 139 7.21 -6.38 10.15
C ILE A 139 8.21 -6.86 9.10
N TYR A 140 9.46 -7.15 9.49
CA TYR A 140 10.45 -7.75 8.60
C TYR A 140 9.99 -9.12 8.08
N MET A 141 9.54 -10.00 8.98
CA MET A 141 9.05 -11.33 8.60
C MET A 141 7.83 -11.23 7.68
N TYR A 142 6.91 -10.30 7.95
CA TYR A 142 5.76 -10.07 7.07
C TYR A 142 6.16 -9.58 5.67
N CYS A 143 7.10 -8.62 5.58
CA CYS A 143 7.57 -8.13 4.30
C CYS A 143 8.34 -9.20 3.51
N MET A 144 9.13 -10.04 4.18
CA MET A 144 9.74 -11.22 3.55
C MET A 144 8.67 -12.22 3.06
N ALA A 145 7.60 -12.44 3.82
CA ALA A 145 6.50 -13.30 3.38
C ALA A 145 5.80 -12.74 2.13
N LEU A 146 5.58 -11.43 2.05
CA LEU A 146 5.05 -10.78 0.85
C LEU A 146 5.97 -10.95 -0.36
N TYR A 147 7.28 -10.74 -0.17
CA TYR A 147 8.27 -10.94 -1.23
C TYR A 147 8.25 -12.38 -1.76
N GLU A 148 8.32 -13.38 -0.87
CA GLU A 148 8.30 -14.79 -1.28
C GLU A 148 6.96 -15.18 -1.93
N PHE A 149 5.83 -14.58 -1.50
CA PHE A 149 4.53 -14.80 -2.12
C PHE A 149 4.51 -14.36 -3.59
N ASP A 150 5.00 -13.15 -3.89
CA ASP A 150 5.04 -12.66 -5.27
C ASP A 150 6.05 -13.41 -6.14
N MET A 151 7.15 -13.89 -5.55
CA MET A 151 8.08 -14.83 -6.20
C MET A 151 7.52 -16.25 -6.37
N LYS A 152 6.26 -16.48 -5.99
CA LYS A 152 5.56 -17.79 -6.03
C LYS A 152 6.24 -18.87 -5.19
N GLN A 153 7.01 -18.48 -4.18
CA GLN A 153 7.67 -19.35 -3.21
C GLN A 153 6.78 -19.52 -1.97
N PHE A 154 5.65 -20.19 -2.16
CA PHE A 154 4.56 -20.22 -1.18
C PHE A 154 4.94 -20.88 0.15
N GLU A 155 5.73 -21.95 0.12
CA GLU A 155 6.19 -22.65 1.33
C GLU A 155 7.09 -21.74 2.18
N LYS A 156 8.01 -21.00 1.54
CA LYS A 156 8.87 -20.03 2.22
C LYS A 156 8.06 -18.86 2.78
N SER A 157 7.06 -18.40 2.04
CA SER A 157 6.14 -17.36 2.51
C SER A 157 5.42 -17.81 3.81
N LEU A 158 4.91 -19.04 3.85
CA LEU A 158 4.32 -19.63 5.07
C LEU A 158 5.33 -19.77 6.21
N GLU A 159 6.58 -20.15 5.91
CA GLU A 159 7.65 -20.24 6.91
C GLU A 159 7.88 -18.88 7.58
N PHE A 160 7.96 -17.79 6.80
CA PHE A 160 8.06 -16.43 7.34
C PHE A 160 6.83 -16.04 8.16
N LEU A 161 5.62 -16.32 7.67
CA LEU A 161 4.38 -16.03 8.40
C LEU A 161 4.31 -16.76 9.75
N SER A 162 4.84 -17.99 9.83
CA SER A 162 4.84 -18.77 11.07
C SER A 162 5.70 -18.17 12.19
N LYS A 163 6.65 -17.30 11.84
CA LYS A 163 7.59 -16.65 12.77
C LYS A 163 7.05 -15.33 13.34
N ILE A 164 5.92 -14.83 12.83
CA ILE A 164 5.33 -13.56 13.28
C ILE A 164 4.65 -13.77 14.63
N LYS A 165 5.00 -12.92 15.61
CA LYS A 165 4.26 -12.81 16.87
C LYS A 165 3.12 -11.81 16.68
N TYR A 166 1.89 -12.25 16.92
CA TYR A 166 0.70 -11.44 16.63
C TYR A 166 0.38 -10.44 17.75
N ASP A 167 1.33 -9.58 18.06
CA ASP A 167 1.20 -8.53 19.08
C ASP A 167 0.44 -7.31 18.52
N GLU A 168 0.54 -7.06 17.20
CA GLU A 168 -0.17 -6.01 16.49
C GLU A 168 -1.40 -6.54 15.74
N LEU A 169 -2.57 -5.94 16.00
CA LEU A 169 -3.85 -6.39 15.46
C LEU A 169 -3.90 -6.35 13.93
N TYR A 170 -3.45 -5.24 13.30
CA TYR A 170 -3.50 -5.08 11.85
C TYR A 170 -2.60 -6.09 11.14
N LEU A 171 -1.38 -6.27 11.63
CA LEU A 171 -0.45 -7.26 11.08
C LEU A 171 -1.02 -8.69 11.14
N LYS A 172 -1.78 -9.01 12.19
CA LYS A 172 -2.48 -10.29 12.31
C LYS A 172 -3.55 -10.49 11.23
N TYR A 173 -4.32 -9.45 10.90
CA TYR A 173 -5.27 -9.50 9.79
C TYR A 173 -4.54 -9.71 8.46
N ASP A 174 -3.54 -8.87 8.21
CA ASP A 174 -2.76 -8.87 6.97
C ASP A 174 -2.06 -10.23 6.73
N SER A 175 -1.52 -10.84 7.78
CA SER A 175 -0.87 -12.17 7.73
C SER A 175 -1.87 -13.29 7.46
N LYS A 176 -3.05 -13.25 8.09
CA LYS A 176 -4.11 -14.24 7.83
C LYS A 176 -4.64 -14.16 6.39
N ILE A 177 -4.77 -12.94 5.87
CA ILE A 177 -5.15 -12.72 4.48
C ILE A 177 -4.11 -13.33 3.53
N LEU A 178 -2.83 -13.05 3.77
CA LEU A 178 -1.75 -13.62 2.94
C LEU A 178 -1.75 -15.16 3.00
N GLN A 179 -1.95 -15.74 4.19
CA GLN A 179 -2.10 -17.18 4.36
C GLN A 179 -3.28 -17.77 3.57
N LEU A 180 -4.44 -17.11 3.56
CA LEU A 180 -5.59 -17.52 2.74
C LEU A 180 -5.26 -17.48 1.24
N MET A 181 -4.59 -16.42 0.79
CA MET A 181 -4.13 -16.29 -0.60
C MET A 181 -3.16 -17.43 -0.97
N ILE A 182 -2.19 -17.76 -0.10
CA ILE A 182 -1.26 -18.87 -0.32
C ILE A 182 -2.01 -20.21 -0.48
N TYR A 183 -2.94 -20.53 0.42
CA TYR A 183 -3.69 -21.79 0.32
C TYR A 183 -4.55 -21.86 -0.94
N TYR A 184 -5.04 -20.72 -1.42
CA TYR A 184 -5.75 -20.66 -2.69
C TYR A 184 -4.85 -20.92 -3.90
N GLU A 185 -3.66 -20.32 -3.94
CA GLU A 185 -2.68 -20.48 -5.03
C GLU A 185 -2.11 -21.90 -5.08
N THR A 186 -1.86 -22.50 -3.92
CA THR A 186 -1.32 -23.87 -3.79
C THR A 186 -2.38 -24.97 -3.98
N GLY A 187 -3.67 -24.61 -3.97
CA GLY A 187 -4.77 -25.58 -4.04
C GLY A 187 -4.96 -26.40 -2.76
N ALA A 188 -4.43 -25.94 -1.63
CA ALA A 188 -4.58 -26.59 -0.33
C ALA A 188 -5.99 -26.38 0.26
N GLU A 189 -7.00 -27.02 -0.34
CA GLU A 189 -8.42 -26.74 -0.06
C GLU A 189 -8.82 -26.96 1.40
N GLU A 190 -8.40 -28.06 2.03
CA GLU A 190 -8.73 -28.32 3.45
C GLU A 190 -8.17 -27.23 4.37
N SER A 191 -6.89 -26.86 4.15
CA SER A 191 -6.22 -25.78 4.88
C SER A 191 -6.90 -24.44 4.65
N LEU A 192 -7.34 -24.18 3.42
CA LEU A 192 -8.06 -22.98 3.07
C LEU A 192 -9.39 -22.90 3.82
N ILE A 193 -10.21 -23.95 3.77
CA ILE A 193 -11.54 -24.00 4.40
C ILE A 193 -11.41 -23.77 5.91
N SER A 194 -10.52 -24.50 6.59
CA SER A 194 -10.31 -24.34 8.03
C SER A 194 -9.82 -22.93 8.38
N SER A 195 -8.90 -22.37 7.58
CA SER A 195 -8.37 -21.03 7.81
C SER A 195 -9.39 -19.92 7.56
N LEU A 196 -10.27 -20.13 6.59
CA LEU A 196 -11.32 -19.19 6.20
C LEU A 196 -12.42 -19.14 7.27
N GLU A 197 -12.77 -20.29 7.87
CA GLU A 197 -13.64 -20.33 9.05
C GLU A 197 -13.00 -19.64 10.26
N ALA A 198 -11.73 -19.94 10.55
CA ALA A 198 -11.00 -19.27 11.63
C ALA A 198 -10.92 -17.74 11.42
N TYR A 199 -10.73 -17.29 10.18
CA TYR A 199 -10.71 -15.87 9.82
C TYR A 199 -12.09 -15.22 10.03
N ARG A 200 -13.19 -15.91 9.66
CA ARG A 200 -14.56 -15.45 9.93
C ARG A 200 -14.81 -15.22 11.44
N HIS A 201 -14.44 -16.19 12.28
CA HIS A 201 -14.58 -16.06 13.73
C HIS A 201 -13.70 -14.93 14.29
N PHE A 202 -12.50 -14.77 13.75
CA PHE A 202 -11.62 -13.67 14.12
C PHE A 202 -12.20 -12.30 13.74
N LEU A 203 -12.86 -12.17 12.59
CA LEU A 203 -13.56 -10.93 12.19
C LEU A 203 -14.73 -10.58 13.12
N SER A 204 -15.53 -11.56 13.54
CA SER A 204 -16.71 -11.31 14.39
C SER A 204 -16.35 -10.89 15.81
N ASN A 205 -15.23 -11.39 16.33
CA ASN A 205 -14.90 -11.27 17.76
C ASN A 205 -14.09 -10.01 18.11
N ASN A 206 -13.49 -9.32 17.14
CA ASN A 206 -12.69 -8.13 17.40
C ASN A 206 -13.51 -6.84 17.32
N LYS A 207 -13.79 -6.25 18.48
CA LYS A 207 -14.48 -4.96 18.61
C LYS A 207 -13.55 -3.74 18.57
N LEU A 208 -12.24 -3.95 18.55
CA LEU A 208 -11.22 -2.89 18.62
C LEU A 208 -10.88 -2.26 17.25
N LEU A 209 -11.35 -2.85 16.16
CA LEU A 209 -11.13 -2.31 14.82
C LEU A 209 -12.05 -1.12 14.54
N PRO A 210 -11.52 0.00 14.01
CA PRO A 210 -12.33 1.06 13.43
C PRO A 210 -13.28 0.51 12.36
N GLU A 211 -14.50 1.06 12.28
CA GLU A 211 -15.56 0.52 11.42
C GLU A 211 -15.15 0.45 9.95
N ASN A 212 -14.43 1.47 9.45
CA ASN A 212 -13.92 1.50 8.08
C ASN A 212 -12.91 0.38 7.79
N LYS A 213 -12.05 0.00 8.75
CA LYS A 213 -11.09 -1.10 8.61
C LYS A 213 -11.78 -2.45 8.74
N LYS A 214 -12.75 -2.55 9.65
CA LYS A 214 -13.59 -3.74 9.81
C LYS A 214 -14.38 -4.04 8.53
N GLU A 215 -14.95 -3.02 7.90
CA GLU A 215 -15.62 -3.13 6.61
C GLU A 215 -14.66 -3.67 5.54
N LEU A 216 -13.46 -3.09 5.42
CA LEU A 216 -12.43 -3.49 4.46
C LEU A 216 -12.08 -4.98 4.55
N TYR A 217 -11.81 -5.48 5.76
CA TYR A 217 -11.44 -6.88 6.01
C TYR A 217 -12.63 -7.83 5.88
N THR A 218 -13.83 -7.38 6.26
CA THR A 218 -15.07 -8.14 6.09
C THR A 218 -15.43 -8.31 4.63
N ASN A 219 -15.25 -7.26 3.82
CA ASN A 219 -15.47 -7.33 2.39
C ASN A 219 -14.47 -8.29 1.74
N PHE A 220 -13.17 -8.25 2.10
CA PHE A 220 -12.21 -9.25 1.63
C PHE A 220 -12.73 -10.68 1.86
N TYR A 221 -13.14 -11.01 3.09
CA TYR A 221 -13.71 -12.33 3.39
C TYR A 221 -14.90 -12.69 2.47
N LYS A 222 -15.86 -11.77 2.33
CA LYS A 222 -17.08 -11.99 1.53
C LYS A 222 -16.75 -12.29 0.07
N PHE A 223 -15.89 -11.48 -0.56
CA PHE A 223 -15.55 -11.62 -1.97
C PHE A 223 -14.62 -12.80 -2.22
N PHE A 224 -13.63 -13.02 -1.34
CA PHE A 224 -12.74 -14.16 -1.40
C PHE A 224 -13.51 -15.50 -1.29
N ASN A 225 -14.45 -15.60 -0.34
CA ASN A 225 -15.27 -16.81 -0.18
C ASN A 225 -16.15 -17.08 -1.42
N LYS A 226 -16.72 -16.03 -2.02
CA LYS A 226 -17.47 -16.17 -3.28
C LYS A 226 -16.57 -16.63 -4.44
N LEU A 227 -15.39 -16.03 -4.58
CA LEU A 227 -14.39 -16.43 -5.58
C LEU A 227 -14.05 -17.93 -5.44
N PHE A 228 -13.79 -18.38 -4.20
CA PHE A 228 -13.51 -19.80 -3.93
C PHE A 228 -14.66 -20.71 -4.36
N ILE A 229 -15.90 -20.40 -3.96
CA ILE A 229 -17.10 -21.19 -4.33
C ILE A 229 -17.34 -21.20 -5.84
N TYR A 230 -17.17 -20.05 -6.51
CA TYR A 230 -17.46 -19.92 -7.94
C TYR A 230 -16.40 -20.57 -8.82
N ARG A 231 -15.13 -20.59 -8.37
CA ARG A 231 -14.06 -21.38 -9.00
C ARG A 231 -14.44 -22.86 -9.07
N SER A 232 -14.87 -23.45 -7.97
CA SER A 232 -15.26 -24.88 -7.93
C SER A 232 -16.45 -25.21 -8.81
N LYS A 233 -17.34 -24.23 -9.07
CA LYS A 233 -18.54 -24.40 -9.91
C LYS A 233 -18.34 -24.02 -11.38
N GLN A 234 -17.17 -23.48 -11.75
CA GLN A 234 -16.87 -22.96 -13.10
C GLN A 234 -17.94 -21.98 -13.63
N ASN A 235 -18.55 -21.18 -12.74
CA ASN A 235 -19.66 -20.31 -13.08
C ASN A 235 -19.16 -18.92 -13.54
N LYS A 236 -18.85 -18.80 -14.84
CA LYS A 236 -18.34 -17.55 -15.44
C LYS A 236 -19.27 -16.35 -15.26
N PHE A 237 -20.58 -16.55 -15.40
CA PHE A 237 -21.57 -15.47 -15.25
C PHE A 237 -21.54 -14.86 -13.84
N GLU A 238 -21.45 -15.70 -12.80
CA GLU A 238 -21.35 -15.22 -11.42
C GLU A 238 -19.99 -14.56 -11.12
N LEU A 239 -18.91 -15.00 -11.78
CA LEU A 239 -17.59 -14.34 -11.71
C LEU A 239 -17.60 -12.95 -12.34
N GLU A 240 -18.22 -12.77 -13.50
CA GLU A 240 -18.40 -11.45 -14.13
C GLU A 240 -19.23 -10.50 -13.24
N ARG A 241 -20.33 -11.00 -12.66
CA ARG A 241 -21.13 -10.23 -11.70
C ARG A 241 -20.33 -9.86 -10.45
N LEU A 242 -19.48 -10.77 -9.96
CA LEU A 242 -18.59 -10.51 -8.84
C LEU A 242 -17.61 -9.38 -9.16
N LYS A 243 -16.99 -9.42 -10.36
CA LYS A 243 -16.07 -8.37 -10.84
C LYS A 243 -16.75 -7.00 -10.92
N LEU A 244 -17.96 -6.93 -11.48
CA LEU A 244 -18.73 -5.68 -11.56
C LEU A 244 -19.05 -5.12 -10.15
N SER A 245 -19.43 -5.98 -9.21
CA SER A 245 -19.68 -5.58 -7.82
C SER A 245 -18.43 -5.01 -7.15
N ILE A 246 -17.26 -5.59 -7.42
CA ILE A 246 -15.98 -5.12 -6.86
C ILE A 246 -15.59 -3.76 -7.46
N ASN A 247 -15.83 -3.56 -8.75
CA ASN A 247 -15.49 -2.33 -9.46
C ASN A 247 -16.39 -1.14 -9.11
N ASN A 248 -17.62 -1.37 -8.67
CA ASN A 248 -18.56 -0.34 -8.20
C ASN A 248 -18.21 0.18 -6.78
N ASP A 249 -16.95 0.57 -6.60
CA ASP A 249 -16.42 1.29 -5.43
C ASP A 249 -16.51 0.56 -4.08
N THR A 250 -16.44 -0.77 -4.12
CA THR A 250 -16.37 -1.54 -2.88
C THR A 250 -14.97 -1.46 -2.28
N LYS A 251 -14.87 -1.06 -1.00
CA LYS A 251 -13.63 -1.08 -0.23
C LYS A 251 -13.26 -2.52 0.11
N ILE A 252 -12.19 -3.03 -0.50
CA ILE A 252 -11.70 -4.40 -0.28
C ILE A 252 -10.19 -4.36 -0.08
N TYR A 253 -9.70 -5.08 0.94
CA TYR A 253 -8.27 -5.31 1.11
C TYR A 253 -7.75 -6.19 -0.05
N ASN A 254 -6.59 -5.90 -0.63
CA ASN A 254 -6.04 -6.64 -1.79
C ASN A 254 -7.04 -6.80 -2.97
N LYS A 255 -7.80 -5.75 -3.28
CA LYS A 255 -8.76 -5.70 -4.40
C LYS A 255 -8.15 -6.19 -5.72
N ASP A 256 -6.96 -5.71 -6.06
CA ASP A 256 -6.25 -6.03 -7.32
C ASP A 256 -5.98 -7.55 -7.45
N TRP A 257 -5.64 -8.23 -6.35
CA TRP A 257 -5.43 -9.69 -6.38
C TRP A 257 -6.73 -10.44 -6.66
N ILE A 258 -7.85 -10.07 -6.01
CA ILE A 258 -9.15 -10.72 -6.25
C ILE A 258 -9.59 -10.53 -7.70
N ILE A 259 -9.47 -9.32 -8.24
CA ILE A 259 -9.83 -9.04 -9.64
C ILE A 259 -9.01 -9.89 -10.59
N ARG A 260 -7.68 -9.93 -10.42
CA ARG A 260 -6.79 -10.76 -11.24
C ARG A 260 -7.18 -12.24 -11.20
N LYS A 261 -7.49 -12.79 -10.02
CA LYS A 261 -7.93 -14.19 -9.90
C LYS A 261 -9.29 -14.45 -10.56
N ILE A 262 -10.20 -13.47 -10.55
CA ILE A 262 -11.46 -13.57 -11.30
C ILE A 262 -11.16 -13.59 -12.81
N ASP A 263 -10.25 -12.74 -13.28
CA ASP A 263 -9.88 -12.64 -14.70
C ASP A 263 -9.17 -13.89 -15.23
N GLU A 264 -8.42 -14.59 -14.39
CA GLU A 264 -7.83 -15.89 -14.72
C GLU A 264 -8.88 -17.01 -14.93
N LEU A 265 -10.10 -16.84 -14.43
CA LEU A 265 -11.17 -17.85 -14.44
C LEU A 265 -12.28 -17.60 -15.48
N ILE A 266 -12.32 -16.42 -16.09
CA ILE A 266 -13.30 -16.02 -17.12
C ILE A 266 -12.72 -16.32 -18.51
#